data_AF-A0AAD9X6T8-F1
#
_entry.id   AF-A0AAD9X6T8-F1
#
_cell.length_a   1.000
_cell.length_b   1.000
_cell.length_c   1.000
_cell.angle_alpha   90.00
_cell.angle_beta   90.00
_cell.angle_gamma   90.00
#
_symmetry.space_group_name_H-M   'P 1'
#
loop_
_entity.id
_entity.type
_entity.pdbx_description
1 polymer ?
#
loop_
_entity_poly.entity_id
_entity_poly.type
_entity_poly.pdbx_seq_one_letter_code
_entity_poly.pdbx_strand_id
1 'polypeptide(L)'
;MYVCFVLFNDELMRMMFLLNKTQSERQKNVMLKQEHNRIREENEMLKEVMRNPLCTNCGSRVAMSSGGCGGINFEIERLRLRMLN
;
A
#
# COMPACT_ATOMS: atom_id res chain seq x y z
N MET A 1 35.73 29.53 27.28
CA MET A 1 35.70 29.35 25.80
C MET A 1 35.47 27.90 25.39
N TYR A 2 36.23 26.94 25.93
CA TYR A 2 36.08 25.50 25.61
C TYR A 2 34.68 24.91 25.82
N VAL A 3 34.03 25.20 26.96
CA VAL A 3 32.68 24.66 27.26
C VAL A 3 31.63 25.13 26.25
N CYS A 4 31.71 26.39 25.83
CA CYS A 4 30.81 26.95 24.82
C CYS A 4 31.04 26.32 23.44
N PHE A 5 32.30 25.99 23.10
CA PHE A 5 32.63 25.27 21.87
C PHE A 5 32.11 23.82 21.88
N VAL A 6 32.24 23.10 23.00
CA VAL A 6 31.71 21.72 23.13
C VAL A 6 30.19 21.70 22.97
N LEU A 7 29.49 22.60 23.67
CA LEU A 7 28.02 22.70 23.57
C LEU A 7 27.57 23.02 22.14
N PHE A 8 28.28 23.90 21.44
CA PHE A 8 27.99 24.23 20.04
C PHE A 8 28.16 23.02 19.10
N ASN A 9 29.21 22.21 19.31
CA ASN A 9 29.43 20.99 18.52
C ASN A 9 28.38 19.91 18.82
N ASP A 10 27.92 19.78 20.07
CA ASP A 10 26.86 18.85 20.46
C ASP A 10 25.51 19.21 19.83
N GLU A 11 25.14 20.50 19.85
CA GLU A 11 23.95 21.04 19.18
C GLU A 11 24.02 20.82 17.65
N LEU A 12 25.18 21.08 17.04
CA LEU A 12 25.38 20.84 15.60
C LEU A 12 25.26 19.35 15.24
N MET A 13 25.82 18.46 16.05
CA MET A 13 25.70 17.02 15.84
C MET A 13 24.26 16.54 15.98
N ARG A 14 23.51 17.07 16.96
CA ARG A 14 22.07 16.80 17.09
C ARG A 14 21.29 17.27 15.87
N MET A 15 21.56 18.47 15.38
CA MET A 15 20.91 19.00 14.18
C MET A 15 21.23 18.16 12.94
N MET A 16 22.50 17.79 12.75
CA MET A 16 22.94 16.92 11.64
C MET A 16 22.23 15.55 11.69
N PHE A 17 22.10 14.95 12.87
CA PHE A 17 21.41 13.68 13.05
C PHE A 17 19.91 13.76 12.74
N LEU A 18 19.24 14.82 13.21
CA LEU A 18 17.83 15.06 12.92
C LEU A 18 17.59 15.29 11.43
N LEU A 19 18.44 16.09 10.77
CA LEU A 19 18.38 16.32 9.33
C LEU A 19 18.54 15.01 8.54
N ASN A 20 19.49 14.16 8.92
CA ASN A 20 19.69 12.86 8.28
C ASN A 20 18.46 11.94 8.45
N LYS A 21 17.89 11.89 9.66
CA LYS A 21 16.63 11.17 9.91
C LYS A 21 15.49 11.67 9.03
N THR A 22 15.28 12.99 8.97
CA THR A 22 14.22 13.58 8.15
C THR A 22 14.40 13.29 6.66
N GLN A 23 15.63 13.31 6.15
CA GLN A 23 15.91 12.95 4.76
C GLN A 23 15.60 11.47 4.48
N SER A 24 16.00 10.57 5.38
CA SER A 24 15.68 9.13 5.27
C SER A 24 14.17 8.89 5.29
N GLU A 25 13.42 9.55 6.18
CA GLU A 25 11.96 9.43 6.23
C GLU A 25 11.28 9.97 4.98
N ARG A 26 11.78 11.07 4.40
CA ARG A 26 11.27 11.60 3.13
C ARG A 26 11.46 10.60 2.00
N GLN A 27 12.63 9.99 1.89
CA GLN A 27 12.91 8.97 0.88
C GLN A 27 11.99 7.74 1.05
N LYS A 28 11.82 7.27 2.29
CA LYS A 28 10.90 6.18 2.61
C LYS A 28 9.45 6.52 2.22
N ASN A 29 8.99 7.72 2.54
CA ASN A 29 7.64 8.17 2.18
C ASN A 29 7.42 8.26 0.66
N VAL A 30 8.43 8.65 -0.12
CA VAL A 30 8.34 8.65 -1.59
C VAL A 30 8.14 7.24 -2.13
N MET A 31 8.95 6.27 -1.65
CA MET A 31 8.79 4.87 -2.06
C MET A 31 7.42 4.30 -1.68
N LEU A 32 6.96 4.56 -0.45
CA LEU A 32 5.64 4.09 0.01
C LEU A 32 4.50 4.69 -0.82
N LYS A 33 4.58 5.97 -1.21
CA LYS A 33 3.60 6.59 -2.10
C LYS A 33 3.59 5.96 -3.49
N GLN A 34 4.76 5.64 -4.04
CA GLN A 34 4.86 4.95 -5.32
C GLN A 34 4.19 3.58 -5.26
N GLU A 35 4.49 2.80 -4.21
CA GLU A 35 3.90 1.47 -4.05
C GLU A 35 2.40 1.52 -3.78
N HIS A 36 1.93 2.47 -2.96
CA HIS A 36 0.50 2.68 -2.74
C HIS A 36 -0.23 3.01 -4.04
N ASN A 37 0.36 3.84 -4.92
CA ASN A 37 -0.25 4.15 -6.20
C ASN A 37 -0.33 2.93 -7.13
N ARG A 38 0.73 2.09 -7.17
CA ARG A 38 0.70 0.82 -7.91
C ARG A 38 -0.40 -0.11 -7.41
N ILE A 39 -0.45 -0.33 -6.10
CA ILE A 39 -1.48 -1.16 -5.47
C ILE A 39 -2.87 -0.59 -5.74
N ARG A 40 -3.02 0.75 -5.77
CA ARG A 40 -4.29 1.39 -6.10
C ARG A 40 -4.71 1.14 -7.55
N GLU A 41 -3.78 1.24 -8.51
CA GLU A 41 -4.03 0.94 -9.91
C GLU A 41 -4.41 -0.54 -10.10
N GLU A 42 -3.69 -1.45 -9.46
CA GLU A 42 -4.03 -2.88 -9.44
C GLU A 42 -5.42 -3.13 -8.83
N ASN A 43 -5.76 -2.44 -7.75
CA ASN A 43 -7.08 -2.56 -7.15
C ASN A 43 -8.20 -2.05 -8.07
N GLU A 44 -7.99 -0.97 -8.83
CA GLU A 44 -8.97 -0.50 -9.81
C GLU A 44 -9.12 -1.49 -10.97
N MET A 45 -8.00 -2.00 -11.51
CA MET A 45 -8.00 -3.07 -12.51
C MET A 45 -8.76 -4.31 -12.02
N LEU A 46 -8.49 -4.76 -10.79
CA LEU A 46 -9.19 -5.89 -10.19
C LEU A 46 -10.67 -5.59 -10.00
N LYS A 47 -11.06 -4.39 -9.55
CA LYS A 47 -12.47 -4.00 -9.45
C LYS A 47 -13.18 -4.06 -10.80
N GLU A 48 -12.53 -3.66 -11.89
CA GLU A 48 -13.09 -3.77 -13.24
C GLU A 48 -13.28 -5.23 -13.66
N VAL A 49 -12.28 -6.07 -13.42
CA VAL A 49 -12.38 -7.53 -13.65
C VAL A 49 -13.47 -8.17 -12.80
N MET A 50 -13.64 -7.74 -11.54
CA MET A 50 -14.69 -8.22 -10.65
C MET A 50 -16.09 -7.74 -11.03
N ARG A 51 -16.24 -6.55 -11.63
CA ARG A 51 -17.53 -6.09 -12.19
C ARG A 51 -17.97 -6.93 -13.37
N ASN A 52 -17.02 -7.53 -14.07
CA ASN A 52 -17.30 -8.38 -15.21
C ASN A 52 -16.49 -9.67 -15.18
N PRO A 53 -16.71 -10.54 -14.19
CA PRO A 53 -15.90 -11.73 -14.06
C PRO A 53 -16.19 -12.63 -15.26
N LEU A 54 -15.16 -13.05 -15.99
CA LEU A 54 -15.29 -14.06 -17.04
C LEU A 54 -14.93 -15.42 -16.45
N CYS A 55 -15.74 -16.44 -16.72
CA CYS A 55 -15.40 -17.79 -16.33
C CYS A 55 -14.28 -18.32 -17.23
N THR A 56 -13.11 -18.62 -16.67
CA THR A 56 -11.95 -19.17 -17.40
C THR A 56 -12.19 -20.57 -17.99
N ASN A 57 -13.26 -21.26 -17.59
CA ASN A 57 -13.63 -22.59 -18.11
C ASN A 57 -14.63 -22.55 -19.28
N CYS A 58 -15.41 -21.46 -19.44
CA CYS A 58 -16.44 -21.40 -20.50
C CYS A 58 -16.54 -20.06 -21.25
N GLY A 59 -15.71 -19.06 -20.91
CA GLY A 59 -15.69 -17.75 -21.58
C GLY A 59 -16.90 -16.86 -21.29
N SER A 60 -17.92 -17.38 -20.62
CA SER A 60 -19.13 -16.66 -20.29
C SER A 60 -18.90 -15.63 -19.19
N ARG A 61 -19.57 -14.49 -19.31
CA ARG A 61 -19.72 -13.48 -18.25
C ARG A 61 -20.39 -14.16 -17.06
N VAL A 62 -19.71 -14.22 -15.92
CA VAL A 62 -20.28 -14.66 -14.64
C VAL A 62 -21.33 -13.62 -14.28
N ALA A 63 -22.57 -13.90 -14.66
CA ALA A 63 -23.70 -13.05 -14.32
C ALA A 63 -23.84 -13.05 -12.79
N MET A 64 -23.62 -11.89 -12.17
CA MET A 64 -23.94 -11.63 -10.76
C MET A 64 -25.46 -11.67 -10.47
N SER A 65 -26.29 -12.08 -11.43
CA SER A 65 -27.72 -12.30 -11.22
C SER A 65 -27.93 -13.69 -10.61
N SER A 66 -28.00 -13.72 -9.28
CA SER A 66 -28.81 -14.68 -8.50
C SER A 66 -28.96 -16.09 -9.12
N GLY A 67 -27.99 -16.97 -8.86
CA GLY A 67 -28.21 -18.41 -8.99
C GLY A 67 -27.28 -19.18 -9.93
N GLY A 68 -25.97 -19.03 -9.78
CA GLY A 68 -25.02 -19.98 -10.37
C GLY A 68 -23.57 -19.48 -10.28
N CYS A 69 -22.67 -20.31 -9.74
CA CYS A 69 -21.23 -20.05 -9.55
C CYS A 69 -20.84 -19.09 -8.40
N GLY A 70 -20.97 -19.58 -7.16
CA GLY A 70 -20.48 -18.94 -5.93
C GLY A 70 -18.95 -18.89 -5.75
N GLY A 71 -18.16 -18.87 -6.83
CA GLY A 71 -16.69 -18.90 -6.76
C GLY A 71 -16.07 -17.53 -6.44
N ILE A 72 -16.52 -16.46 -7.10
CA ILE A 72 -15.90 -15.13 -6.98
C ILE A 72 -16.29 -14.44 -5.67
N ASN A 73 -17.56 -14.55 -5.26
CA ASN A 73 -18.05 -13.88 -4.05
C ASN A 73 -17.42 -14.46 -2.77
N PHE A 74 -17.16 -15.77 -2.74
CA PHE A 74 -16.54 -16.44 -1.60
C PHE A 74 -15.06 -16.07 -1.44
N GLU A 75 -14.31 -15.94 -2.55
CA GLU A 75 -12.90 -15.58 -2.50
C GLU A 75 -12.71 -14.11 -2.08
N ILE A 76 -13.59 -13.20 -2.53
CA ILE A 76 -13.59 -11.79 -2.09
C ILE A 76 -13.87 -11.70 -0.59
N GLU A 77 -14.88 -12.42 -0.09
CA GLU A 77 -15.21 -12.39 1.33
C GLU A 77 -14.09 -12.99 2.19
N ARG A 78 -13.46 -14.07 1.72
CA ARG A 78 -12.27 -14.67 2.36
C ARG A 78 -11.08 -13.71 2.40
N LEU A 79 -10.83 -12.93 1.34
CA LEU A 79 -9.76 -11.93 1.31
C LEU A 79 -10.06 -10.75 2.24
N ARG A 80 -11.32 -10.29 2.31
CA ARG A 80 -11.76 -9.26 3.27
C ARG A 80 -11.55 -9.69 4.71
N LEU A 81 -11.95 -10.90 5.06
CA LEU A 81 -11.76 -11.46 6.40
C LEU A 81 -10.27 -11.61 6.77
N ARG A 82 -9.38 -11.85 5.77
CA ARG A 82 -7.92 -11.89 5.98
C ARG A 82 -7.28 -10.53 6.26
N MET A 83 -7.89 -9.42 5.82
CA MET A 83 -7.37 -8.05 6.07
C MET A 83 -7.86 -7.47 7.41
N LEU A 84 -8.81 -8.12 8.08
CA LEU A 84 -9.40 -7.70 9.35
C LEU A 84 -8.83 -8.44 10.58
N ASN A 85 -7.93 -9.40 10.36
CA ASN A 85 -7.16 -10.11 11.38
C ASN A 85 -5.68 -9.74 11.29
#